data_AF-A0A4Q2DLG0-F1
#
_entry.id   AF-A0A4Q2DLG0-F1
#
_cell.length_a   1.000
_cell.length_b   1.000
_cell.length_c   1.000
_cell.angle_alpha   90.00
_cell.angle_beta   90.00
_cell.angle_gamma   90.00
#
_symmetry.space_group_name_H-M   'P 1'
#
loop_
_entity.id
_entity.type
_entity.pdbx_description
1 polymer ?
#
loop_
_entity_poly.entity_id
_entity_poly.type
_entity_poly.pdbx_seq_one_letter_code
_entity_poly.pdbx_strand_id
1 'polypeptide(L)'
;MAFQLGLHNPALKRYIASAVAEDRLIFSKSLKTQMDTLLVTPFRRLRSIGRFNPDAFPYAVLIDGLSECNGEDRQAELLIAIKSHLLASDLPFRIFIASRPEPVIRTALEPGGFLDGVAYHVQLNDHYDATNDIRLYLRTRLSDIGLRSGDPRARPPKWPREKDIEVLVKAASGQFIYAATVFKYVSDQRKPVDSLHLIITWTPDLDNPASPFEKLDLFYTRILSTAKETYEKLDTNRGRDFLLLLKAYLLKDAFQDGWDQSFSRTANFNKILNLEEMAHEALIEDLRSLVTVEATSGDPRLRMYHESFSDFLNTPIRSKDLFVPHSRVYAHIAKCCFRNISRCPLESIIEYCSNPEHGVPQVGSTEEISLTATPTPAICEMSCLGLTTCLNTPTSIDIDNEIIDFTRGNGWEKVDMLISSSSKERPSTEYKKQLLLEWVRTFAILIARFQVGRVPLSLEPSVN
;
A
#
# COMPACT_ATOMS: atom_id res chain seq x y z
N MET A 1 9.97 6.89 14.64
CA MET A 1 10.29 7.69 15.85
C MET A 1 11.72 8.23 15.85
N ALA A 2 12.77 7.41 16.00
CA ALA A 2 14.16 7.87 16.13
C ALA A 2 14.62 8.79 14.98
N PHE A 3 14.29 8.43 13.74
CA PHE A 3 14.57 9.25 12.56
C PHE A 3 13.98 10.66 12.68
N GLN A 4 12.68 10.79 13.00
CA GLN A 4 12.00 12.08 13.15
C GLN A 4 12.61 12.92 14.28
N LEU A 5 12.91 12.31 15.44
CA LEU A 5 13.57 13.02 16.54
C LEU A 5 14.97 13.50 16.16
N GLY A 6 15.72 12.67 15.42
CA GLY A 6 17.03 13.05 14.88
C GLY A 6 16.96 14.20 13.87
N LEU A 7 15.92 14.28 13.05
CA LEU A 7 15.75 15.41 12.12
C LEU A 7 15.61 16.76 12.85
N HIS A 8 15.01 16.78 14.04
CA HIS A 8 14.80 18.01 14.82
C HIS A 8 16.01 18.42 15.65
N ASN A 9 16.93 17.50 15.98
CA ASN A 9 18.10 17.79 16.80
C ASN A 9 19.39 17.21 16.19
N PRO A 10 20.30 18.04 15.66
CA PRO A 10 21.53 17.59 15.01
C PRO A 10 22.46 16.76 15.91
N ALA A 11 22.50 17.04 17.22
CA ALA A 11 23.34 16.29 18.14
C ALA A 11 22.77 14.88 18.38
N LEU A 12 21.44 14.77 18.57
CA LEU A 12 20.75 13.49 18.65
C LEU A 12 20.93 12.69 17.35
N LYS A 13 20.77 13.35 16.18
CA LYS A 13 20.99 12.74 14.86
C LYS A 13 22.33 12.03 14.76
N ARG A 14 23.40 12.67 15.26
CA ARG A 14 24.75 12.12 15.22
C ARG A 14 24.88 10.87 16.09
N TYR A 15 24.31 10.87 17.28
CA TYR A 15 24.34 9.67 18.14
C TYR A 15 23.53 8.51 17.57
N ILE A 16 22.35 8.79 17.01
CA ILE A 16 21.54 7.79 16.32
C ILE A 16 22.28 7.23 15.12
N ALA A 17 22.87 8.10 14.29
CA ALA A 17 23.65 7.68 13.12
C ALA A 17 24.88 6.84 13.51
N SER A 18 25.58 7.19 14.60
CA SER A 18 26.69 6.39 15.14
C SER A 18 26.22 5.00 15.55
N ALA A 19 25.11 4.90 16.27
CA ALA A 19 24.56 3.62 16.71
C ALA A 19 24.20 2.71 15.51
N VAL A 20 23.62 3.27 14.44
CA VAL A 20 23.33 2.53 13.20
C VAL A 20 24.60 2.14 12.44
N ALA A 21 25.62 3.01 12.45
CA ALA A 21 26.90 2.72 11.80
C ALA A 21 27.69 1.60 12.52
N GLU A 22 27.63 1.58 13.84
CA GLU A 22 28.26 0.57 14.71
C GLU A 22 27.56 -0.79 14.62
N ASP A 23 26.23 -0.80 14.53
CA ASP A 23 25.41 -2.01 14.43
C ASP A 23 24.41 -1.93 13.27
N ARG A 24 24.86 -2.34 12.07
CA ARG A 24 24.02 -2.34 10.86
C ARG A 24 22.83 -3.30 10.95
N LEU A 25 22.87 -4.28 11.86
CA LEU A 25 21.78 -5.23 12.07
C LEU A 25 20.78 -4.75 13.13
N ILE A 26 20.90 -3.51 13.63
CA ILE A 26 20.02 -3.00 14.68
C ILE A 26 18.52 -3.12 14.34
N PHE A 27 18.15 -2.95 13.06
CA PHE A 27 16.76 -3.01 12.61
C PHE A 27 16.17 -4.43 12.59
N SER A 28 17.01 -5.48 12.66
CA SER A 28 16.55 -6.87 12.80
C SER A 28 16.52 -7.35 14.25
N LYS A 29 16.96 -6.52 15.21
CA LYS A 29 16.91 -6.84 16.65
C LYS A 29 15.53 -6.57 17.23
N SER A 30 15.31 -7.03 18.47
CA SER A 30 14.05 -6.81 19.20
C SER A 30 13.68 -5.34 19.32
N LEU A 31 12.38 -5.01 19.39
CA LEU A 31 11.91 -3.64 19.55
C LEU A 31 12.50 -2.96 20.79
N LYS A 32 12.66 -3.72 21.88
CA LYS A 32 13.32 -3.27 23.11
C LYS A 32 14.75 -2.78 22.84
N THR A 33 15.55 -3.60 22.16
CA THR A 33 16.93 -3.24 21.79
C THR A 33 16.97 -2.02 20.89
N GLN A 34 16.08 -1.95 19.90
CA GLN A 34 15.99 -0.79 19.01
C GLN A 34 15.64 0.50 19.78
N MET A 35 14.66 0.47 20.68
CA MET A 35 14.29 1.63 21.49
C MET A 35 15.43 2.05 22.43
N ASP A 36 16.10 1.11 23.09
CA ASP A 36 17.23 1.47 23.95
C ASP A 36 18.38 2.09 23.15
N THR A 37 18.79 1.42 22.07
CA THR A 37 19.97 1.80 21.29
C THR A 37 19.76 3.06 20.45
N LEU A 38 18.55 3.27 19.91
CA LEU A 38 18.27 4.37 18.98
C LEU A 38 17.53 5.56 19.62
N LEU A 39 16.99 5.41 20.84
CA LEU A 39 16.33 6.51 21.54
C LEU A 39 16.98 6.76 22.89
N VAL A 40 16.87 5.79 23.81
CA VAL A 40 17.24 6.00 25.21
C VAL A 40 18.72 6.31 25.38
N THR A 41 19.60 5.48 24.82
CA THR A 41 21.06 5.65 24.90
C THR A 41 21.52 6.96 24.26
N PRO A 42 21.06 7.35 23.05
CA PRO A 42 21.34 8.66 22.48
C PRO A 42 20.92 9.84 23.39
N PHE A 43 19.74 9.80 24.01
CA PHE A 43 19.31 10.83 24.96
C PHE A 43 20.15 10.85 26.24
N ARG A 44 20.51 9.69 26.79
CA ARG A 44 21.44 9.58 27.93
C ARG A 44 22.79 10.20 27.61
N ARG A 45 23.33 9.95 26.41
CA ARG A 45 24.60 10.55 25.96
C ARG A 45 24.50 12.07 25.82
N LEU A 46 23.40 12.60 25.28
CA LEU A 46 23.21 14.05 25.20
C LEU A 46 23.20 14.71 26.59
N ARG A 47 22.55 14.08 27.55
CA ARG A 47 22.51 14.53 28.95
C ARG A 47 23.90 14.52 29.57
N SER A 48 24.65 13.43 29.40
CA SER A 48 25.98 13.29 30.04
C SER A 48 27.00 14.32 29.55
N ILE A 49 26.86 14.84 28.32
CA ILE A 49 27.75 15.87 27.78
C ILE A 49 27.22 17.30 27.93
N GLY A 50 26.16 17.51 28.72
CA GLY A 50 25.58 18.85 28.97
C GLY A 50 24.95 19.49 27.74
N ARG A 51 24.64 18.72 26.69
CA ARG A 51 23.99 19.22 25.46
C ARG A 51 22.49 18.90 25.40
N PHE A 52 21.93 18.45 26.51
CA PHE A 52 20.51 18.18 26.61
C PHE A 52 19.78 19.45 27.05
N ASN A 53 18.98 19.99 26.13
CA ASN A 53 17.97 21.00 26.43
C ASN A 53 16.59 20.39 26.11
N PRO A 54 15.72 20.14 27.11
CA PRO A 54 14.37 19.62 26.89
C PRO A 54 13.56 20.45 25.87
N ASP A 55 13.72 21.78 25.91
CA ASP A 55 12.98 22.71 25.03
C ASP A 55 13.39 22.58 23.55
N ALA A 56 14.50 21.90 23.27
CA ALA A 56 14.95 21.62 21.91
C ALA A 56 14.34 20.33 21.32
N PHE A 57 13.38 19.71 22.01
CA PHE A 57 12.70 18.48 21.58
C PHE A 57 11.19 18.65 21.53
N PRO A 58 10.48 17.89 20.68
CA PRO A 58 9.02 17.91 20.67
C PRO A 58 8.49 17.43 22.02
N TYR A 59 7.45 18.10 22.53
CA TYR A 59 6.82 17.74 23.79
C TYR A 59 6.05 16.41 23.73
N ALA A 60 5.61 16.00 22.54
CA ALA A 60 4.77 14.83 22.35
C ALA A 60 5.25 13.99 21.18
N VAL A 61 5.15 12.67 21.34
CA VAL A 61 5.25 11.67 20.30
C VAL A 61 3.87 11.05 20.14
N LEU A 62 3.30 11.17 18.94
CA LEU A 62 2.01 10.60 18.59
C LEU A 62 2.24 9.25 17.87
N ILE A 63 1.62 8.20 18.37
CA ILE A 63 1.56 6.88 17.73
C ILE A 63 0.11 6.69 17.33
N ASP A 64 -0.18 6.83 16.05
CA ASP A 64 -1.52 6.68 15.50
C ASP A 64 -1.69 5.27 14.89
N GLY A 65 -2.83 4.63 15.14
CA GLY A 65 -3.14 3.30 14.62
C GLY A 65 -2.34 2.15 15.22
N LEU A 66 -2.19 2.08 16.56
CA LEU A 66 -1.50 0.92 17.19
C LEU A 66 -2.14 -0.43 16.80
N SER A 67 -3.46 -0.46 16.58
CA SER A 67 -4.21 -1.64 16.15
C SER A 67 -3.73 -2.22 14.82
N GLU A 68 -3.04 -1.43 13.98
CA GLU A 68 -2.53 -1.86 12.68
C GLU A 68 -1.19 -2.61 12.76
N CYS A 69 -0.69 -2.86 13.97
CA CYS A 69 0.39 -3.82 14.16
C CYS A 69 -0.07 -5.24 13.77
N ASN A 70 0.82 -6.00 13.13
CA ASN A 70 0.56 -7.37 12.67
C ASN A 70 0.31 -8.37 13.81
N GLY A 71 -0.90 -8.35 14.36
CA GLY A 71 -1.36 -9.24 15.42
C GLY A 71 -1.15 -8.73 16.84
N GLU A 72 -1.89 -9.32 17.78
CA GLU A 72 -1.90 -8.94 19.19
C GLU A 72 -0.50 -9.05 19.84
N ASP A 73 0.30 -10.05 19.46
CA ASP A 73 1.65 -10.23 19.97
C ASP A 73 2.56 -9.02 19.68
N ARG A 74 2.44 -8.44 18.48
CA ARG A 74 3.22 -7.26 18.07
C ARG A 74 2.73 -6.00 18.76
N GLN A 75 1.42 -5.87 18.96
CA GLN A 75 0.82 -4.81 19.75
C GLN A 75 1.33 -4.86 21.21
N ALA A 76 1.30 -6.05 21.82
CA ALA A 76 1.83 -6.28 23.16
C ALA A 76 3.34 -5.98 23.24
N GLU A 77 4.13 -6.51 22.30
CA GLU A 77 5.58 -6.30 22.25
C GLU A 77 5.90 -4.79 22.24
N LEU A 78 5.19 -4.02 21.41
CA LEU A 78 5.37 -2.58 21.30
C LEU A 78 4.99 -1.86 22.60
N LEU A 79 3.81 -2.14 23.18
CA LEU A 79 3.38 -1.54 24.44
C LEU A 79 4.34 -1.84 25.60
N ILE A 80 4.81 -3.09 25.69
CA ILE A 80 5.79 -3.52 26.69
C ILE A 80 7.12 -2.80 26.47
N ALA A 81 7.59 -2.67 25.23
CA ALA A 81 8.83 -1.94 24.92
C ALA A 81 8.72 -0.46 25.30
N ILE A 82 7.60 0.19 24.99
CA ILE A 82 7.31 1.59 25.38
C ILE A 82 7.37 1.73 26.90
N LYS A 83 6.64 0.87 27.64
CA LYS A 83 6.64 0.92 29.12
C LYS A 83 8.04 0.74 29.69
N SER A 84 8.72 -0.33 29.27
CA SER A 84 9.99 -0.75 29.88
C SER A 84 11.19 0.13 29.52
N HIS A 85 11.16 0.82 28.38
CA HIS A 85 12.33 1.59 27.91
C HIS A 85 12.04 3.09 27.82
N LEU A 86 10.89 3.48 27.27
CA LEU A 86 10.61 4.90 27.05
C LEU A 86 10.03 5.56 28.31
N LEU A 87 9.02 4.95 28.92
CA LEU A 87 8.39 5.49 30.14
C LEU A 87 9.27 5.31 31.39
N ALA A 88 10.10 4.25 31.42
CA ALA A 88 11.09 4.04 32.48
C ALA A 88 12.32 4.95 32.37
N SER A 89 12.43 5.73 31.28
CA SER A 89 13.54 6.65 31.04
C SER A 89 13.08 8.09 31.17
N ASP A 90 13.97 8.96 31.64
CA ASP A 90 13.75 10.39 31.63
C ASP A 90 13.95 10.91 30.19
N LEU A 91 12.88 10.91 29.39
CA LEU A 91 12.85 11.43 28.02
C LEU A 91 12.04 12.75 27.97
N PRO A 92 12.39 13.71 27.09
CA PRO A 92 11.78 15.05 27.09
C PRO A 92 10.38 15.11 26.47
N PHE A 93 9.68 13.98 26.32
CA PHE A 93 8.41 13.92 25.62
C PHE A 93 7.42 12.97 26.27
N ARG A 94 6.13 13.26 26.07
CA ARG A 94 5.01 12.37 26.39
C ARG A 94 4.63 11.55 25.18
N ILE A 95 4.09 10.36 25.42
CA ILE A 95 3.63 9.46 24.36
C ILE A 95 2.11 9.44 24.38
N PHE A 96 1.51 9.75 23.24
CA PHE A 96 0.08 9.60 23.01
C PHE A 96 -0.11 8.47 22.00
N ILE A 97 -1.00 7.54 22.33
CA ILE A 97 -1.31 6.40 21.47
C ILE A 97 -2.79 6.47 21.13
N ALA A 98 -3.10 6.49 19.84
CA ALA A 98 -4.46 6.31 19.32
C ALA A 98 -4.58 4.88 18.78
N SER A 99 -5.66 4.20 19.14
CA SER A 99 -5.89 2.80 18.75
C SER A 99 -7.36 2.42 18.86
N ARG A 100 -7.77 1.40 18.08
CA ARG A 100 -8.98 0.63 18.40
C ARG A 100 -8.83 -0.09 19.75
N PRO A 101 -9.94 -0.35 20.47
CA PRO A 101 -9.92 -1.04 21.76
C PRO A 101 -9.75 -2.56 21.58
N GLU A 102 -8.65 -3.00 20.95
CA GLU A 102 -8.33 -4.42 20.75
C GLU A 102 -8.16 -5.14 22.10
N PRO A 103 -8.43 -6.46 22.19
CA PRO A 103 -8.42 -7.21 23.46
C PRO A 103 -7.13 -7.03 24.26
N VAL A 104 -5.98 -7.08 23.59
CA VAL A 104 -4.66 -6.91 24.22
C VAL A 104 -4.46 -5.51 24.80
N ILE A 105 -5.01 -4.48 24.16
CA ILE A 105 -4.91 -3.08 24.60
C ILE A 105 -5.84 -2.85 25.79
N ARG A 106 -7.07 -3.40 25.74
CA ARG A 106 -8.01 -3.34 26.87
C ARG A 106 -7.42 -4.01 28.10
N THR A 107 -6.96 -5.25 27.96
CA THR A 107 -6.33 -6.01 29.05
C THR A 107 -5.12 -5.29 29.64
N ALA A 108 -4.35 -4.58 28.81
CA ALA A 108 -3.21 -3.81 29.28
C ALA A 108 -3.62 -2.61 30.15
N LEU A 109 -4.75 -1.96 29.83
CA LEU A 109 -5.24 -0.74 30.48
C LEU A 109 -6.19 -1.00 31.66
N GLU A 110 -6.84 -2.16 31.71
CA GLU A 110 -7.74 -2.57 32.79
C GLU A 110 -7.02 -2.63 34.15
N PRO A 111 -7.75 -2.54 35.28
CA PRO A 111 -7.16 -2.66 36.61
C PRO A 111 -6.33 -3.94 36.77
N GLY A 112 -5.07 -3.80 37.21
CA GLY A 112 -4.10 -4.91 37.28
C GLY A 112 -3.38 -5.24 35.98
N GLY A 113 -3.75 -4.61 34.86
CA GLY A 113 -3.05 -4.65 33.60
C GLY A 113 -1.68 -3.95 33.68
N PHE A 114 -0.79 -4.24 32.73
CA PHE A 114 0.57 -3.71 32.81
C PHE A 114 0.67 -2.21 32.50
N LEU A 115 -0.36 -1.54 32.00
CA LEU A 115 -0.41 -0.09 31.83
C LEU A 115 -1.28 0.59 32.89
N ASP A 116 -1.87 -0.16 33.81
CA ASP A 116 -2.66 0.37 34.92
C ASP A 116 -1.82 1.33 35.78
N GLY A 117 -2.39 2.48 36.10
CA GLY A 117 -1.72 3.58 36.80
C GLY A 117 -0.56 4.26 36.05
N VAL A 118 -0.19 3.78 34.87
CA VAL A 118 0.91 4.34 34.05
C VAL A 118 0.36 5.13 32.87
N ALA A 119 -0.73 4.67 32.26
CA ALA A 119 -1.37 5.32 31.13
C ALA A 119 -2.62 6.09 31.56
N TYR A 120 -2.82 7.28 30.99
CA TYR A 120 -4.09 7.99 31.06
C TYR A 120 -4.94 7.59 29.85
N HIS A 121 -6.04 6.89 30.10
CA HIS A 121 -6.93 6.38 29.06
C HIS A 121 -8.08 7.36 28.80
N VAL A 122 -8.21 7.83 27.56
CA VAL A 122 -9.36 8.61 27.07
C VAL A 122 -10.18 7.72 26.14
N GLN A 123 -11.36 7.34 26.60
CA GLN A 123 -12.28 6.51 25.83
C GLN A 123 -13.19 7.40 24.96
N LEU A 124 -13.18 7.18 23.64
CA LEU A 124 -13.87 8.08 22.70
C LEU A 124 -15.27 7.61 22.28
N ASN A 125 -15.58 6.30 22.31
CA ASN A 125 -16.68 5.77 21.48
C ASN A 125 -17.80 5.00 22.19
N ASP A 126 -17.61 4.45 23.39
CA ASP A 126 -18.59 3.48 23.93
C ASP A 126 -20.01 4.04 24.14
N HIS A 127 -20.14 5.36 24.30
CA HIS A 127 -21.44 6.05 24.50
C HIS A 127 -21.61 7.32 23.67
N TYR A 128 -20.71 7.59 22.71
CA TYR A 128 -20.78 8.82 21.93
C TYR A 128 -21.75 8.69 20.76
N ASP A 129 -22.87 9.42 20.81
CA ASP A 129 -23.78 9.53 19.68
C ASP A 129 -23.32 10.61 18.69
N ALA A 130 -22.60 10.18 17.66
CA ALA A 130 -22.13 11.05 16.58
C ALA A 130 -23.25 11.56 15.64
N THR A 131 -24.52 11.15 15.83
CA THR A 131 -25.64 11.47 14.94
C THR A 131 -25.81 12.98 14.71
N ASN A 132 -25.76 13.78 15.77
CA ASN A 132 -25.94 15.23 15.66
C ASN A 132 -24.79 15.91 14.92
N ASP A 133 -23.55 15.46 15.15
CA ASP A 133 -22.40 16.03 14.47
C ASP A 133 -22.36 15.63 13.01
N ILE A 134 -22.71 14.38 12.68
CA ILE A 134 -22.83 13.91 11.30
C ILE A 134 -23.88 14.72 10.55
N ARG A 135 -25.03 14.99 11.19
CA ARG A 135 -26.08 15.85 10.62
C ARG A 135 -25.56 17.25 10.35
N LEU A 136 -24.89 17.87 11.33
CA LEU A 136 -24.31 19.20 11.20
C LEU A 136 -23.26 19.23 10.09
N TYR A 137 -22.38 18.24 10.06
CA TYR A 137 -21.33 18.08 9.06
C TYR A 137 -21.93 17.99 7.66
N LEU A 138 -22.87 17.07 7.42
CA LEU A 138 -23.51 16.87 6.12
C LEU A 138 -24.26 18.12 5.67
N ARG A 139 -25.07 18.73 6.56
CA ARG A 139 -25.81 19.96 6.24
C ARG A 139 -24.86 21.07 5.81
N THR A 140 -23.80 21.30 6.59
CA THR A 140 -22.83 22.38 6.32
C THR A 140 -22.06 22.12 5.03
N ARG A 141 -21.46 20.94 4.91
CA ARG A 141 -20.60 20.59 3.79
C ARG A 141 -21.34 20.48 2.47
N LEU A 142 -22.54 19.90 2.45
CA LEU A 142 -23.37 19.88 1.25
C LEU A 142 -23.78 21.30 0.88
N SER A 143 -24.23 22.13 1.84
CA SER A 143 -24.55 23.54 1.55
C SER A 143 -23.38 24.29 0.89
N ASP A 144 -22.15 24.10 1.39
CA ASP A 144 -20.94 24.68 0.81
C ASP A 144 -20.72 24.25 -0.65
N ILE A 145 -20.96 22.98 -0.99
CA ILE A 145 -20.91 22.48 -2.37
C ILE A 145 -21.90 23.25 -3.24
N GLY A 146 -23.12 23.43 -2.76
CA GLY A 146 -24.22 24.08 -3.50
C GLY A 146 -23.97 25.56 -3.76
N LEU A 147 -23.29 26.24 -2.83
CA LEU A 147 -22.84 27.61 -3.01
C LEU A 147 -21.75 27.72 -4.07
N ARG A 148 -20.80 26.78 -4.12
CA ARG A 148 -19.71 26.77 -5.11
C ARG A 148 -20.08 26.17 -6.46
N SER A 149 -21.14 25.37 -6.53
CA SER A 149 -21.56 24.68 -7.75
C SER A 149 -22.14 25.64 -8.79
N GLY A 150 -21.94 25.30 -10.06
CA GLY A 150 -22.64 25.92 -11.19
C GLY A 150 -24.07 25.39 -11.40
N ASP A 151 -24.51 24.34 -10.69
CA ASP A 151 -25.84 23.75 -10.82
C ASP A 151 -26.92 24.64 -10.15
N PRO A 152 -27.87 25.22 -10.91
CA PRO A 152 -28.92 26.07 -10.36
C PRO A 152 -29.84 25.35 -9.35
N ARG A 153 -29.91 24.01 -9.41
CA ARG A 153 -30.74 23.20 -8.51
C ARG A 153 -30.10 23.08 -7.12
N ALA A 154 -28.79 23.30 -7.00
CA ALA A 154 -28.03 23.17 -5.75
C ALA A 154 -28.08 24.44 -4.87
N ARG A 155 -29.02 25.36 -5.12
CA ARG A 155 -29.08 26.65 -4.42
C ARG A 155 -29.96 26.59 -3.17
N PRO A 156 -29.56 27.25 -2.06
CA PRO A 156 -30.44 27.49 -0.93
C PRO A 156 -31.72 28.25 -1.36
N PRO A 157 -32.86 28.04 -0.68
CA PRO A 157 -33.11 27.08 0.39
C PRO A 157 -33.52 25.67 -0.11
N LYS A 158 -33.43 25.40 -1.42
CA LYS A 158 -33.98 24.18 -2.03
C LYS A 158 -33.08 22.96 -1.86
N TRP A 159 -31.80 23.17 -1.61
CA TRP A 159 -30.79 22.12 -1.52
C TRP A 159 -29.67 22.51 -0.54
N PRO A 160 -29.13 21.56 0.27
CA PRO A 160 -29.62 20.18 0.44
C PRO A 160 -30.99 20.15 1.12
N ARG A 161 -31.83 19.15 0.79
CA ARG A 161 -33.12 18.99 1.46
C ARG A 161 -32.91 18.31 2.80
N GLU A 162 -33.65 18.75 3.82
CA GLU A 162 -33.53 18.19 5.16
C GLU A 162 -33.80 16.68 5.21
N LYS A 163 -34.82 16.21 4.47
CA LYS A 163 -35.12 14.78 4.35
C LYS A 163 -33.96 13.95 3.78
N ASP A 164 -33.20 14.53 2.86
CA ASP A 164 -32.09 13.86 2.19
C ASP A 164 -30.91 13.74 3.17
N ILE A 165 -30.71 14.76 4.03
CA ILE A 165 -29.73 14.72 5.13
C ILE A 165 -30.09 13.62 6.13
N GLU A 166 -31.33 13.53 6.58
CA GLU A 166 -31.73 12.52 7.57
C GLU A 166 -31.55 11.08 7.07
N VAL A 167 -31.81 10.82 5.79
CA VAL A 167 -31.52 9.51 5.18
C VAL A 167 -30.03 9.17 5.30
N LEU A 168 -29.15 10.11 4.99
CA LEU A 168 -27.70 9.92 5.07
C LEU A 168 -27.21 9.79 6.52
N VAL A 169 -27.80 10.54 7.46
CA VAL A 169 -27.49 10.44 8.90
C VAL A 169 -27.87 9.05 9.42
N LYS A 170 -29.07 8.55 9.10
CA LYS A 170 -29.50 7.17 9.45
C LYS A 170 -28.60 6.13 8.78
N ALA A 171 -28.12 6.41 7.57
CA ALA A 171 -27.25 5.49 6.85
C ALA A 171 -25.82 5.43 7.40
N ALA A 172 -25.32 6.56 7.91
CA ALA A 172 -24.00 6.64 8.52
C ALA A 172 -23.90 5.77 9.78
N SER A 173 -25.01 5.55 10.51
CA SER A 173 -25.02 4.73 11.74
C SER A 173 -23.88 5.10 12.70
N GLY A 174 -23.63 6.40 12.91
CA GLY A 174 -22.54 6.92 13.75
C GLY A 174 -21.14 6.92 13.11
N GLN A 175 -20.98 6.38 11.89
CA GLN A 175 -19.69 6.31 11.21
C GLN A 175 -19.43 7.55 10.36
N PHE A 176 -18.58 8.43 10.88
CA PHE A 176 -18.14 9.63 10.16
C PHE A 176 -17.52 9.36 8.80
N ILE A 177 -16.88 8.20 8.61
CA ILE A 177 -16.30 7.82 7.31
C ILE A 177 -17.37 7.74 6.22
N TYR A 178 -18.59 7.27 6.53
CA TYR A 178 -19.68 7.26 5.57
C TYR A 178 -20.02 8.69 5.12
N ALA A 179 -20.22 9.60 6.08
CA ALA A 179 -20.52 11.00 5.80
C ALA A 179 -19.40 11.71 5.02
N ALA A 180 -18.14 11.42 5.35
CA ALA A 180 -16.97 11.95 4.65
C ALA A 180 -16.89 11.44 3.21
N THR A 181 -17.14 10.15 2.97
CA THR A 181 -17.19 9.57 1.61
C THR A 181 -18.33 10.17 0.80
N VAL A 182 -19.52 10.35 1.38
CA VAL A 182 -20.65 11.04 0.71
C VAL A 182 -20.26 12.44 0.30
N PHE A 183 -19.70 13.22 1.22
CA PHE A 183 -19.24 14.58 0.94
C PHE A 183 -18.23 14.62 -0.21
N LYS A 184 -17.20 13.75 -0.19
CA LYS A 184 -16.20 13.68 -1.26
C LYS A 184 -16.82 13.30 -2.59
N TYR A 185 -17.64 12.24 -2.61
CA TYR A 185 -18.31 11.79 -3.82
C TYR A 185 -19.16 12.89 -4.45
N VAL A 186 -19.95 13.63 -3.66
CA VAL A 186 -20.77 14.73 -4.19
C VAL A 186 -19.90 15.93 -4.62
N SER A 187 -18.79 16.19 -3.93
CA SER A 187 -17.89 17.31 -4.23
C SER A 187 -17.14 17.13 -5.56
N ASP A 188 -16.80 15.89 -5.91
CA ASP A 188 -16.05 15.58 -7.13
C ASP A 188 -16.91 15.65 -8.40
N GLN A 189 -18.22 15.81 -8.25
CA GLN A 189 -19.18 15.68 -9.34
C GLN A 189 -19.64 17.05 -9.85
N ARG A 190 -19.73 17.18 -11.18
CA ARG A 190 -20.21 18.41 -11.82
C ARG A 190 -21.68 18.71 -11.50
N LYS A 191 -22.49 17.68 -11.20
CA LYS A 191 -23.92 17.78 -10.92
C LYS A 191 -24.24 17.25 -9.51
N PRO A 192 -23.95 18.02 -8.44
CA PRO A 192 -24.01 17.53 -7.07
C PRO A 192 -25.43 17.10 -6.64
N VAL A 193 -26.47 17.68 -7.23
CA VAL A 193 -27.87 17.29 -6.95
C VAL A 193 -28.15 15.88 -7.46
N ASP A 194 -27.69 15.53 -8.66
CA ASP A 194 -27.90 14.20 -9.25
C ASP A 194 -27.08 13.16 -8.48
N SER A 195 -25.83 13.49 -8.13
CA SER A 195 -24.95 12.63 -7.35
C SER A 195 -25.50 12.36 -5.94
N LEU A 196 -26.03 13.38 -5.25
CA LEU A 196 -26.67 13.19 -3.96
C LEU A 196 -27.90 12.28 -4.08
N HIS A 197 -28.74 12.49 -5.10
CA HIS A 197 -29.88 11.63 -5.36
C HIS A 197 -29.46 10.18 -5.63
N LEU A 198 -28.38 9.96 -6.40
CA LEU A 198 -27.84 8.65 -6.67
C LEU A 198 -27.41 7.93 -5.38
N ILE A 199 -26.66 8.60 -4.50
CA ILE A 199 -26.28 8.04 -3.19
C ILE A 199 -27.50 7.64 -2.37
N ILE A 200 -28.54 8.50 -2.34
CA ILE A 200 -29.78 8.20 -1.62
C ILE A 200 -30.46 6.95 -2.20
N THR A 201 -30.49 6.78 -3.53
CA THR A 201 -31.05 5.57 -4.14
C THR A 201 -30.22 4.31 -3.86
N TRP A 202 -28.91 4.47 -3.63
CA TRP A 202 -28.03 3.37 -3.22
C TRP A 202 -28.15 3.03 -1.74
N THR A 203 -28.77 3.89 -0.94
CA THR A 203 -28.89 3.74 0.50
C THR A 203 -30.12 2.89 0.82
N PRO A 204 -29.96 1.62 1.21
CA PRO A 204 -31.08 0.77 1.54
C PRO A 204 -31.63 1.16 2.91
N ASP A 205 -32.94 1.01 3.09
CA ASP A 205 -33.57 1.17 4.40
C ASP A 205 -33.37 -0.12 5.21
N LEU A 206 -32.11 -0.36 5.62
CA LEU A 206 -31.76 -1.47 6.50
C LEU A 206 -31.97 -1.03 7.94
N ASP A 207 -33.11 -1.41 8.51
CA ASP A 207 -33.45 -1.19 9.92
C ASP A 207 -32.65 -2.09 10.87
N ASN A 208 -32.02 -3.17 10.36
CA ASN A 208 -31.16 -4.05 11.15
C ASN A 208 -30.03 -4.66 10.28
N PRO A 209 -28.93 -3.92 10.06
CA PRO A 209 -27.82 -4.44 9.25
C PRO A 209 -27.13 -5.62 9.96
N ALA A 210 -26.72 -6.62 9.18
CA ALA A 210 -26.01 -7.81 9.67
C ALA A 210 -24.59 -7.50 10.17
N SER A 211 -24.05 -6.35 9.76
CA SER A 211 -22.72 -5.86 10.13
C SER A 211 -22.74 -4.34 10.32
N PRO A 212 -21.97 -3.79 11.28
CA PRO A 212 -21.80 -2.34 11.43
C PRO A 212 -21.40 -1.64 10.12
N PHE A 213 -20.65 -2.32 9.25
CA PHE A 213 -20.13 -1.75 8.01
C PHE A 213 -21.00 -1.99 6.78
N GLU A 214 -22.13 -2.70 6.88
CA GLU A 214 -22.88 -3.16 5.70
C GLU A 214 -23.33 -2.01 4.77
N LYS A 215 -23.80 -0.90 5.34
CA LYS A 215 -24.20 0.28 4.56
C LYS A 215 -23.01 0.97 3.88
N LEU A 216 -21.86 0.98 4.56
CA LEU A 216 -20.61 1.51 4.00
C LEU A 216 -20.06 0.61 2.90
N ASP A 217 -20.10 -0.71 3.10
CA ASP A 217 -19.68 -1.72 2.12
C ASP A 217 -20.53 -1.64 0.87
N LEU A 218 -21.85 -1.53 0.99
CA LEU A 218 -22.72 -1.32 -0.15
C LEU A 218 -22.39 -0.02 -0.88
N PHE A 219 -22.07 1.05 -0.15
CA PHE A 219 -21.69 2.31 -0.77
C PHE A 219 -20.38 2.18 -1.56
N TYR A 220 -19.35 1.54 -0.98
CA TYR A 220 -18.12 1.21 -1.70
C TYR A 220 -18.35 0.32 -2.91
N THR A 221 -19.19 -0.72 -2.78
CA THR A 221 -19.59 -1.59 -3.88
C THR A 221 -20.19 -0.80 -5.03
N ARG A 222 -21.08 0.16 -4.75
CA ARG A 222 -21.73 0.97 -5.79
C ARG A 222 -20.76 1.92 -6.49
N ILE A 223 -19.88 2.60 -5.75
CA ILE A 223 -18.84 3.46 -6.33
C ILE A 223 -17.91 2.62 -7.23
N LEU A 224 -17.38 1.51 -6.72
CA LEU A 224 -16.47 0.64 -7.48
C LEU A 224 -17.13 0.00 -8.70
N SER A 225 -18.38 -0.47 -8.58
CA SER A 225 -19.08 -1.07 -9.72
C SER A 225 -19.33 -0.04 -10.82
N THR A 226 -19.70 1.19 -10.43
CA THR A 226 -19.89 2.30 -11.38
C THR A 226 -18.58 2.61 -12.10
N ALA A 227 -17.48 2.77 -11.36
CA ALA A 227 -16.16 3.03 -11.93
C ALA A 227 -15.69 1.90 -12.86
N LYS A 228 -15.88 0.64 -12.43
CA LYS A 228 -15.58 -0.55 -13.23
C LYS A 228 -16.33 -0.53 -14.55
N GLU A 229 -17.66 -0.33 -14.50
CA GLU A 229 -18.49 -0.31 -15.70
C GLU A 229 -18.09 0.81 -16.65
N THR A 230 -17.81 2.02 -16.14
CA THR A 230 -17.35 3.15 -16.97
C THR A 230 -16.03 2.80 -17.65
N TYR A 231 -15.04 2.33 -16.89
CA TYR A 231 -13.71 2.02 -17.39
C TYR A 231 -13.75 0.90 -18.45
N GLU A 232 -14.41 -0.23 -18.15
CA GLU A 232 -14.45 -1.38 -19.05
C GLU A 232 -15.28 -1.10 -20.32
N LYS A 233 -16.30 -0.23 -20.26
CA LYS A 233 -17.02 0.25 -21.46
C LYS A 233 -16.13 1.12 -22.34
N LEU A 234 -15.30 1.98 -21.77
CA LEU A 234 -14.35 2.79 -22.55
C LEU A 234 -13.21 1.95 -23.14
N ASP A 235 -12.87 0.84 -22.50
CA ASP A 235 -11.79 -0.07 -22.89
C ASP A 235 -12.24 -1.27 -23.76
N THR A 236 -13.41 -1.17 -24.43
CA THR A 236 -14.09 -2.29 -25.13
C THR A 236 -13.18 -3.14 -26.04
N ASN A 237 -12.10 -2.58 -26.59
CA ASN A 237 -11.20 -3.28 -27.51
C ASN A 237 -10.02 -4.03 -26.86
N ARG A 238 -9.75 -3.83 -25.56
CA ARG A 238 -8.55 -4.39 -24.89
C ARG A 238 -8.87 -5.38 -23.79
N GLY A 239 -10.11 -5.40 -23.30
CA GLY A 239 -10.58 -6.38 -22.32
C GLY A 239 -9.80 -6.36 -21.01
N ARG A 240 -9.34 -5.18 -20.56
CA ARG A 240 -8.60 -5.04 -19.31
C ARG A 240 -9.54 -5.22 -18.12
N ASP A 241 -9.10 -5.99 -17.13
CA ASP A 241 -9.82 -6.18 -15.86
C ASP A 241 -9.53 -4.99 -14.94
N PHE A 242 -10.53 -4.13 -14.75
CA PHE A 242 -10.41 -2.90 -13.96
C PHE A 242 -9.96 -3.18 -12.52
N LEU A 243 -10.56 -4.18 -11.86
CA LEU A 243 -10.29 -4.48 -10.45
C LEU A 243 -8.87 -5.04 -10.28
N LEU A 244 -8.43 -5.84 -11.24
CA LEU A 244 -7.07 -6.38 -11.27
C LEU A 244 -6.02 -5.27 -11.42
N LEU A 245 -6.24 -4.32 -12.33
CA LEU A 245 -5.36 -3.17 -12.51
C LEU A 245 -5.36 -2.26 -11.29
N LEU A 246 -6.53 -1.96 -10.71
CA LEU A 246 -6.64 -1.14 -9.50
C LEU A 246 -5.84 -1.76 -8.35
N LYS A 247 -6.01 -3.06 -8.10
CA LYS A 247 -5.21 -3.75 -7.09
C LYS A 247 -3.72 -3.79 -7.44
N ALA A 248 -3.35 -3.92 -8.72
CA ALA A 248 -1.95 -3.88 -9.14
C ALA A 248 -1.28 -2.55 -8.77
N TYR A 249 -1.95 -1.42 -9.01
CA TYR A 249 -1.43 -0.11 -8.60
C TYR A 249 -1.41 0.07 -7.08
N LEU A 250 -2.43 -0.39 -6.36
CA LEU A 250 -2.47 -0.29 -4.90
C LEU A 250 -1.39 -1.16 -4.22
N LEU A 251 -1.02 -2.29 -4.83
CA LEU A 251 0.07 -3.15 -4.35
C LEU A 251 1.44 -2.74 -4.89
N LYS A 252 1.51 -1.83 -5.87
CA LYS A 252 2.76 -1.39 -6.51
C LYS A 252 3.78 -0.91 -5.48
N ASP A 253 3.31 -0.18 -4.47
CA ASP A 253 4.18 0.41 -3.44
C ASP A 253 4.63 -0.61 -2.39
N ALA A 254 3.92 -1.73 -2.20
CA ALA A 254 4.41 -2.83 -1.37
C ALA A 254 5.68 -3.47 -1.98
N PHE A 255 5.97 -3.23 -3.26
CA PHE A 255 7.21 -3.63 -3.91
C PHE A 255 8.39 -2.67 -3.65
N GLN A 256 8.16 -1.52 -3.01
CA GLN A 256 9.20 -0.49 -2.79
C GLN A 256 10.11 -0.75 -1.60
N ASP A 257 9.78 -1.69 -0.73
CA ASP A 257 10.66 -2.11 0.37
C ASP A 257 11.95 -2.80 -0.13
N GLY A 258 12.10 -2.94 -1.46
CA GLY A 258 13.29 -3.40 -2.13
C GLY A 258 14.40 -2.34 -2.27
N TRP A 259 15.61 -2.85 -2.51
CA TRP A 259 16.85 -2.11 -2.80
C TRP A 259 16.83 -1.39 -4.17
N ASP A 260 15.87 -1.70 -5.06
CA ASP A 260 15.67 -1.02 -6.34
C ASP A 260 14.20 -0.67 -6.58
N GLN A 261 13.91 0.63 -6.66
CA GLN A 261 12.57 1.16 -6.88
C GLN A 261 12.19 1.27 -8.36
N SER A 262 13.10 0.97 -9.28
CA SER A 262 12.91 1.16 -10.72
C SER A 262 11.64 0.44 -11.20
N PHE A 263 11.34 -0.76 -10.68
CA PHE A 263 10.18 -1.56 -11.10
C PHE A 263 8.86 -0.89 -10.68
N SER A 264 8.86 -0.37 -9.46
CA SER A 264 7.73 0.31 -8.87
C SER A 264 7.50 1.72 -9.39
N ARG A 265 8.34 2.30 -10.26
CA ARG A 265 8.06 3.64 -10.84
C ARG A 265 6.86 3.56 -11.76
N THR A 266 5.91 4.50 -11.66
CA THR A 266 4.65 4.48 -12.43
C THR A 266 4.89 4.38 -13.92
N ALA A 267 5.82 5.16 -14.47
CA ALA A 267 6.14 5.10 -15.90
C ALA A 267 6.60 3.71 -16.35
N ASN A 268 7.42 3.02 -15.53
CA ASN A 268 7.88 1.67 -15.84
C ASN A 268 6.78 0.63 -15.63
N PHE A 269 6.02 0.76 -14.55
CA PHE A 269 4.90 -0.13 -14.23
C PHE A 269 3.84 -0.11 -15.35
N ASN A 270 3.53 1.07 -15.88
CA ASN A 270 2.61 1.21 -17.02
C ASN A 270 3.15 0.46 -18.24
N LYS A 271 4.44 0.65 -18.58
CA LYS A 271 5.08 -0.05 -19.70
C LYS A 271 5.06 -1.57 -19.52
N ILE A 272 5.32 -2.06 -18.31
CA ILE A 272 5.29 -3.51 -18.01
C ILE A 272 3.89 -4.07 -18.21
N LEU A 273 2.86 -3.37 -17.73
CA LEU A 273 1.46 -3.77 -17.87
C LEU A 273 0.86 -3.45 -19.25
N ASN A 274 1.63 -2.86 -20.17
CA ASN A 274 1.16 -2.39 -21.47
C ASN A 274 -0.01 -1.38 -21.36
N LEU A 275 0.21 -0.37 -20.53
CA LEU A 275 -0.72 0.71 -20.22
C LEU A 275 -0.17 2.06 -20.70
N GLU A 276 -1.09 3.00 -20.93
CA GLU A 276 -0.80 4.39 -21.23
C GLU A 276 -0.10 5.11 -20.07
N GLU A 277 0.62 6.20 -20.38
CA GLU A 277 1.37 6.98 -19.39
C GLU A 277 0.50 7.50 -18.23
N MET A 278 -0.74 7.89 -18.53
CA MET A 278 -1.71 8.39 -17.54
C MET A 278 -2.77 7.35 -17.15
N ALA A 279 -2.49 6.05 -17.35
CA ALA A 279 -3.46 5.00 -17.05
C ALA A 279 -3.91 4.98 -15.57
N HIS A 280 -3.02 5.35 -14.65
CA HIS A 280 -3.33 5.48 -13.23
C HIS A 280 -4.38 6.57 -12.94
N GLU A 281 -4.34 7.70 -13.66
CA GLU A 281 -5.35 8.77 -13.53
C GLU A 281 -6.71 8.31 -14.08
N ALA A 282 -6.72 7.70 -15.27
CA ALA A 282 -7.93 7.17 -15.88
C ALA A 282 -8.60 6.09 -14.99
N LEU A 283 -7.78 5.28 -14.31
CA LEU A 283 -8.27 4.21 -13.43
C LEU A 283 -8.96 4.74 -12.17
N ILE A 284 -8.57 5.91 -11.67
CA ILE A 284 -9.13 6.47 -10.43
C ILE A 284 -10.08 7.64 -10.67
N GLU A 285 -10.37 8.00 -11.91
CA GLU A 285 -11.22 9.17 -12.24
C GLU A 285 -12.56 9.12 -11.49
N ASP A 286 -13.24 7.97 -11.55
CA ASP A 286 -14.51 7.72 -10.85
C ASP A 286 -14.32 7.24 -9.39
N LEU A 287 -13.08 7.14 -8.91
CA LEU A 287 -12.71 6.70 -7.56
C LEU A 287 -12.11 7.83 -6.69
N ARG A 288 -12.14 9.09 -7.15
CA ARG A 288 -11.55 10.24 -6.42
C ARG A 288 -12.16 10.50 -5.05
N SER A 289 -13.33 9.91 -4.75
CA SER A 289 -13.91 9.94 -3.41
C SER A 289 -13.27 8.95 -2.42
N LEU A 290 -12.55 7.94 -2.93
CA LEU A 290 -11.97 6.82 -2.18
C LEU A 290 -10.43 6.79 -2.26
N VAL A 291 -9.87 7.19 -3.40
CA VAL A 291 -8.45 7.11 -3.72
C VAL A 291 -7.95 8.47 -4.19
N THR A 292 -6.74 8.84 -3.80
CA THR A 292 -6.03 10.03 -4.26
C THR A 292 -4.70 9.65 -4.90
N VAL A 293 -4.15 10.53 -5.73
CA VAL A 293 -2.75 10.46 -6.17
C VAL A 293 -1.89 11.35 -5.27
N GLU A 294 -0.83 10.80 -4.70
CA GLU A 294 0.22 11.56 -4.02
C GLU A 294 1.50 11.51 -4.87
N ALA A 295 2.11 12.67 -5.12
CA ALA A 295 3.38 12.78 -5.83
C ALA A 295 4.55 12.73 -4.84
N THR A 296 4.91 11.54 -4.35
CA THR A 296 6.06 11.37 -3.48
C THR A 296 7.32 11.28 -4.33
N SER A 297 8.28 12.19 -4.14
CA SER A 297 9.55 12.23 -4.88
C SER A 297 9.40 12.32 -6.41
N GLY A 298 8.27 12.86 -6.89
CA GLY A 298 7.98 13.00 -8.32
C GLY A 298 7.37 11.76 -9.01
N ASP A 299 7.17 10.64 -8.30
CA ASP A 299 6.44 9.47 -8.81
C ASP A 299 5.01 9.45 -8.25
N PRO A 300 3.95 9.39 -9.09
CA PRO A 300 2.57 9.36 -8.62
C PRO A 300 2.25 8.01 -7.97
N ARG A 301 1.60 8.05 -6.80
CA ARG A 301 1.20 6.89 -6.00
C ARG A 301 -0.27 6.94 -5.64
N LEU A 302 -0.96 5.81 -5.77
CA LEU A 302 -2.36 5.71 -5.37
C LEU A 302 -2.45 5.47 -3.87
N ARG A 303 -3.18 6.34 -3.16
CA ARG A 303 -3.43 6.22 -1.73
C ARG A 303 -4.92 6.21 -1.45
N MET A 304 -5.35 5.22 -0.68
CA MET A 304 -6.72 5.18 -0.15
C MET A 304 -6.85 6.18 0.99
N TYR A 305 -7.96 6.94 1.02
CA TYR A 305 -8.16 7.93 2.08
C TYR A 305 -8.38 7.33 3.46
N HIS A 306 -8.91 6.11 3.51
CA HIS A 306 -9.27 5.49 4.77
C HIS A 306 -9.09 3.98 4.70
N GLU A 307 -8.69 3.41 5.83
CA GLU A 307 -8.40 2.00 6.00
C GLU A 307 -9.62 1.10 5.78
N SER A 308 -10.83 1.56 6.16
CA SER A 308 -12.06 0.80 5.93
C SER A 308 -12.30 0.40 4.47
N PHE A 309 -11.78 1.17 3.51
CA PHE A 309 -11.84 0.83 2.09
C PHE A 309 -10.79 -0.22 1.70
N SER A 310 -9.59 -0.14 2.29
CA SER A 310 -8.57 -1.19 2.19
C SER A 310 -9.11 -2.51 2.73
N ASP A 311 -9.73 -2.50 3.91
CA ASP A 311 -10.33 -3.67 4.54
C ASP A 311 -11.44 -4.27 3.66
N PHE A 312 -12.28 -3.42 3.08
CA PHE A 312 -13.32 -3.82 2.15
C PHE A 312 -12.72 -4.57 0.93
N LEU A 313 -11.72 -3.96 0.27
CA LEU A 313 -11.07 -4.54 -0.91
C LEU A 313 -10.31 -5.84 -0.59
N ASN A 314 -9.79 -5.99 0.62
CA ASN A 314 -9.00 -7.14 1.03
C ASN A 314 -9.80 -8.23 1.77
N THR A 315 -11.09 -8.02 2.02
CA THR A 315 -11.97 -9.02 2.68
C THR A 315 -12.98 -9.61 1.68
N PRO A 316 -12.86 -10.90 1.31
CA PRO A 316 -13.75 -11.54 0.31
C PRO A 316 -15.23 -11.44 0.64
N ILE A 317 -15.60 -11.60 1.92
CA ILE A 317 -17.00 -11.58 2.36
C ILE A 317 -17.61 -10.18 2.19
N ARG A 318 -16.79 -9.11 2.32
CA ARG A 318 -17.23 -7.71 2.19
C ARG A 318 -17.32 -7.29 0.73
N SER A 319 -16.26 -7.51 -0.06
CA SER A 319 -16.21 -7.07 -1.46
C SER A 319 -16.86 -8.04 -2.46
N LYS A 320 -17.12 -9.30 -2.09
CA LYS A 320 -17.83 -10.30 -2.90
C LYS A 320 -17.24 -10.40 -4.31
N ASP A 321 -18.03 -10.15 -5.35
CA ASP A 321 -17.62 -10.21 -6.76
C ASP A 321 -16.58 -9.15 -7.14
N LEU A 322 -16.36 -8.15 -6.29
CA LEU A 322 -15.31 -7.14 -6.46
C LEU A 322 -13.97 -7.57 -5.85
N PHE A 323 -13.92 -8.70 -5.14
CA PHE A 323 -12.70 -9.18 -4.51
C PHE A 323 -11.72 -9.73 -5.54
N VAL A 324 -10.46 -9.26 -5.46
CA VAL A 324 -9.34 -9.79 -6.25
C VAL A 324 -8.25 -10.28 -5.28
N PRO A 325 -7.92 -11.57 -5.22
CA PRO A 325 -6.86 -12.04 -4.33
C PRO A 325 -5.50 -11.54 -4.80
N HIS A 326 -4.58 -11.28 -3.85
CA HIS A 326 -3.22 -10.82 -4.17
C HIS A 326 -2.49 -11.81 -5.09
N SER A 327 -2.72 -13.11 -4.94
CA SER A 327 -2.17 -14.15 -5.82
C SER A 327 -2.50 -13.92 -7.30
N ARG A 328 -3.73 -13.50 -7.60
CA ARG A 328 -4.18 -13.19 -8.98
C ARG A 328 -3.49 -11.94 -9.51
N VAL A 329 -3.25 -10.95 -8.67
CA VAL A 329 -2.52 -9.71 -9.03
C VAL A 329 -1.06 -10.04 -9.36
N TYR A 330 -0.37 -10.75 -8.46
CA TYR A 330 1.03 -11.16 -8.67
C TYR A 330 1.17 -12.06 -9.91
N ALA A 331 0.23 -13.00 -10.11
CA ALA A 331 0.20 -13.81 -11.33
C ALA A 331 0.08 -12.94 -12.58
N HIS A 332 -0.85 -11.97 -12.59
CA HIS A 332 -1.02 -11.06 -13.73
C HIS A 332 0.25 -10.27 -14.05
N ILE A 333 0.88 -9.67 -13.03
CA ILE A 333 2.12 -8.91 -13.21
C ILE A 333 3.24 -9.83 -13.73
N ALA A 334 3.39 -11.03 -13.16
CA ALA A 334 4.38 -12.01 -13.62
C ALA A 334 4.15 -12.42 -15.08
N LYS A 335 2.91 -12.66 -15.49
CA LYS A 335 2.54 -12.97 -16.89
C LYS A 335 2.91 -11.84 -17.84
N CYS A 336 2.69 -10.59 -17.43
CA CYS A 336 3.14 -9.42 -18.20
C CYS A 336 4.67 -9.38 -18.33
N CYS A 337 5.40 -9.62 -17.26
CA CYS A 337 6.86 -9.68 -17.29
C CYS A 337 7.40 -10.79 -18.22
N PHE A 338 6.87 -12.01 -18.10
CA PHE A 338 7.23 -13.12 -19.00
C PHE A 338 6.99 -12.74 -20.46
N ARG A 339 5.82 -12.19 -20.77
CA ARG A 339 5.47 -11.76 -22.13
C ARG A 339 6.43 -10.70 -22.67
N ASN A 340 6.83 -9.73 -21.86
CA ASN A 340 7.75 -8.67 -22.29
C ASN A 340 9.11 -9.27 -22.66
N ILE A 341 9.66 -10.13 -21.81
CA ILE A 341 10.96 -10.77 -22.05
C ILE A 341 10.89 -11.73 -23.25
N SER A 342 9.82 -12.51 -23.37
CA SER A 342 9.63 -13.42 -24.50
C SER A 342 9.54 -12.68 -25.85
N ARG A 343 8.83 -11.55 -25.91
CA ARG A 343 8.62 -10.79 -27.15
C ARG A 343 9.79 -9.91 -27.57
N CYS A 344 10.76 -9.67 -26.68
CA CYS A 344 11.94 -8.88 -27.02
C CYS A 344 12.90 -9.70 -27.91
N PRO A 345 13.33 -9.19 -29.07
CA PRO A 345 14.35 -9.87 -29.90
C PRO A 345 15.64 -10.07 -29.12
N LEU A 346 16.28 -11.24 -29.27
CA LEU A 346 17.52 -11.55 -28.57
C LEU A 346 18.65 -10.62 -29.03
N GLU A 347 18.67 -10.27 -30.31
CA GLU A 347 19.64 -9.36 -30.92
C GLU A 347 19.61 -7.98 -30.27
N SER A 348 18.41 -7.46 -29.99
CA SER A 348 18.24 -6.17 -29.30
C SER A 348 18.77 -6.21 -27.87
N ILE A 349 18.61 -7.35 -27.17
CA ILE A 349 19.18 -7.55 -25.83
C ILE A 349 20.71 -7.62 -25.91
N ILE A 350 21.27 -8.36 -26.88
CA ILE A 350 22.73 -8.45 -27.10
C ILE A 350 23.32 -7.06 -27.35
N GLU A 351 22.70 -6.26 -28.22
CA GLU A 351 23.15 -4.91 -28.54
C GLU A 351 23.11 -4.00 -27.31
N TYR A 352 21.99 -4.00 -26.59
CA TYR A 352 21.84 -3.23 -25.35
C TYR A 352 22.89 -3.62 -24.31
N CYS A 353 23.08 -4.92 -24.07
CA CYS A 353 24.05 -5.42 -23.09
C CYS A 353 25.52 -5.15 -23.48
N SER A 354 25.78 -4.90 -24.77
CA SER A 354 27.12 -4.60 -25.29
C SER A 354 27.42 -3.09 -25.29
N ASN A 355 26.40 -2.23 -25.39
CA ASN A 355 26.52 -0.77 -25.41
C ASN A 355 25.48 -0.10 -24.47
N PRO A 356 25.73 -0.13 -23.16
CA PRO A 356 24.77 0.35 -22.17
C PRO A 356 24.52 1.87 -22.19
N GLU A 357 25.43 2.66 -22.76
CA GLU A 357 25.32 4.13 -22.81
C GLU A 357 24.24 4.67 -23.78
N HIS A 358 23.61 3.81 -24.59
CA HIS A 358 22.54 4.20 -25.54
C HIS A 358 21.13 3.78 -25.10
N GLY A 359 20.99 3.15 -23.92
CA GLY A 359 19.75 2.54 -23.46
C GLY A 359 18.90 3.35 -22.49
N VAL A 360 19.38 4.50 -21.99
CA VAL A 360 18.60 5.36 -21.09
C VAL A 360 17.62 6.16 -21.94
N PRO A 361 16.29 5.99 -21.79
CA PRO A 361 15.36 6.90 -22.41
C PRO A 361 15.66 8.30 -21.85
N GLN A 362 15.97 9.25 -22.73
CA GLN A 362 15.99 10.66 -22.39
C GLN A 362 14.68 10.97 -21.66
N VAL A 363 14.78 11.45 -20.42
CA VAL A 363 13.60 11.94 -19.68
C VAL A 363 13.05 13.13 -20.47
N GLY A 364 12.01 12.90 -21.26
CA GLY A 364 11.33 13.95 -22.04
C GLY A 364 10.91 13.61 -23.46
N SER A 365 11.22 12.44 -24.03
CA SER A 365 10.67 12.06 -25.34
C SER A 365 9.29 11.42 -25.19
N THR A 366 8.25 12.23 -25.37
CA THR A 366 6.86 11.81 -25.66
C THR A 366 6.83 11.10 -27.00
N GLU A 367 7.21 9.82 -27.04
CA GLU A 367 6.78 8.91 -28.11
C GLU A 367 5.47 8.27 -27.68
N GLU A 368 4.40 8.53 -28.45
CA GLU A 368 3.14 7.81 -28.32
C GLU A 368 3.41 6.30 -28.40
N ILE A 369 3.16 5.60 -27.29
CA ILE A 369 3.36 4.16 -27.22
C ILE A 369 2.33 3.50 -28.15
N SER A 370 2.79 3.00 -29.28
CA SER A 370 2.03 2.02 -30.04
C SER A 370 1.96 0.73 -29.22
N LEU A 371 0.77 0.36 -28.76
CA LEU A 371 0.49 -0.80 -27.89
C LEU A 371 0.82 -2.17 -28.55
N THR A 372 1.31 -2.16 -29.79
CA THR A 372 1.80 -3.30 -30.56
C THR A 372 3.33 -3.33 -30.71
N ALA A 373 4.05 -2.32 -30.20
CA ALA A 373 5.50 -2.21 -30.31
C ALA A 373 6.22 -3.34 -29.54
N THR A 374 7.35 -3.78 -30.09
CA THR A 374 8.26 -4.72 -29.42
C THR A 374 8.80 -4.07 -28.13
N PRO A 375 8.81 -4.78 -27.00
CA PRO A 375 9.32 -4.25 -25.75
C PRO A 375 10.82 -3.98 -25.85
N THR A 376 11.27 -2.86 -25.30
CA THR A 376 12.69 -2.50 -25.30
C THR A 376 13.47 -3.36 -24.29
N PRO A 377 14.79 -3.53 -24.48
CA PRO A 377 15.64 -4.23 -23.51
C PRO A 377 15.55 -3.64 -22.09
N ALA A 378 15.45 -2.32 -21.95
CA ALA A 378 15.23 -1.66 -20.66
C ALA A 378 13.91 -2.11 -19.98
N ILE A 379 12.81 -2.26 -20.73
CA ILE A 379 11.56 -2.81 -20.19
C ILE A 379 11.74 -4.28 -19.75
N CYS A 380 12.57 -5.05 -20.46
CA CYS A 380 12.85 -6.44 -20.12
C CYS A 380 13.71 -6.57 -18.86
N GLU A 381 14.72 -5.72 -18.70
CA GLU A 381 15.50 -5.59 -17.47
C GLU A 381 14.56 -5.28 -16.28
N MET A 382 13.63 -4.34 -16.48
CA MET A 382 12.65 -4.02 -15.45
C MET A 382 11.67 -5.16 -15.16
N SER A 383 11.31 -5.92 -16.20
CA SER A 383 10.47 -7.11 -16.08
C SER A 383 11.18 -8.23 -15.29
N CYS A 384 12.51 -8.33 -15.37
CA CYS A 384 13.31 -9.25 -14.56
C CYS A 384 13.18 -8.93 -13.06
N LEU A 385 13.25 -7.66 -12.67
CA LEU A 385 13.02 -7.22 -11.28
C LEU A 385 11.58 -7.46 -10.82
N GLY A 386 10.61 -7.25 -11.71
CA GLY A 386 9.21 -7.56 -11.45
C GLY A 386 8.97 -9.05 -11.22
N LEU A 387 9.64 -9.92 -11.98
CA LEU A 387 9.55 -11.37 -11.81
C LEU A 387 10.05 -11.83 -10.45
N THR A 388 11.25 -11.41 -10.02
CA THR A 388 11.77 -11.81 -8.70
C THR A 388 10.83 -11.36 -7.59
N THR A 389 10.28 -10.15 -7.71
CA THR A 389 9.31 -9.60 -6.76
C THR A 389 8.02 -10.42 -6.70
N CYS A 390 7.46 -10.79 -7.86
CA CYS A 390 6.23 -11.58 -7.92
C CYS A 390 6.43 -13.04 -7.54
N LEU A 391 7.61 -13.62 -7.79
CA LEU A 391 7.91 -15.04 -7.54
C LEU A 391 8.39 -15.29 -6.10
N ASN A 392 9.04 -14.31 -5.47
CA ASN A 392 9.52 -14.43 -4.09
C ASN A 392 8.44 -14.14 -3.03
N THR A 393 7.21 -13.81 -3.46
CA THR A 393 6.06 -13.66 -2.56
C THR A 393 5.75 -14.98 -1.85
N PRO A 394 5.34 -14.97 -0.57
CA PRO A 394 4.93 -16.18 0.14
C PRO A 394 3.65 -16.82 -0.41
N THR A 395 2.96 -16.14 -1.33
CA THR A 395 1.68 -16.59 -1.89
C THR A 395 1.91 -17.47 -3.12
N SER A 396 1.25 -18.64 -3.18
CA SER A 396 1.25 -19.42 -4.43
C SER A 396 0.47 -18.68 -5.52
N ILE A 397 1.13 -18.48 -6.67
CA ILE A 397 0.55 -17.82 -7.85
C ILE A 397 0.38 -18.82 -8.98
N ASP A 398 -0.67 -18.66 -9.79
CA ASP A 398 -1.00 -19.58 -10.90
C ASP A 398 -0.37 -19.12 -12.22
N ILE A 399 0.81 -19.67 -12.51
CA ILE A 399 1.68 -19.28 -13.65
C ILE A 399 2.46 -20.47 -14.25
N ASP A 400 2.06 -21.72 -13.99
CA ASP A 400 2.86 -22.89 -14.37
C ASP A 400 3.03 -23.01 -15.89
N ASN A 401 1.95 -22.78 -16.64
CA ASN A 401 1.97 -22.80 -18.09
C ASN A 401 2.90 -21.73 -18.65
N GLU A 402 2.85 -20.52 -18.08
CA GLU A 402 3.71 -19.43 -18.51
C GLU A 402 5.19 -19.72 -18.23
N ILE A 403 5.51 -20.36 -17.10
CA ILE A 403 6.89 -20.82 -16.83
C ILE A 403 7.34 -21.86 -17.86
N ILE A 404 6.49 -22.84 -18.19
CA ILE A 404 6.80 -23.89 -19.16
C ILE A 404 7.05 -23.28 -20.55
N ASP A 405 6.15 -22.41 -21.00
CA ASP A 405 6.27 -21.77 -22.31
C ASP A 405 7.47 -20.82 -22.37
N PHE A 406 7.72 -20.07 -21.29
CA PHE A 406 8.89 -19.22 -21.16
C PHE A 406 10.20 -20.02 -21.22
N THR A 407 10.22 -21.20 -20.60
CA THR A 407 11.36 -22.12 -20.63
C THR A 407 11.60 -22.66 -22.04
N ARG A 408 10.54 -23.08 -22.74
CA ARG A 408 10.63 -23.61 -24.11
C ARG A 408 11.05 -22.54 -25.12
N GLY A 409 10.70 -21.29 -24.87
CA GLY A 409 11.03 -20.14 -25.72
C GLY A 409 12.39 -19.48 -25.45
N ASN A 410 13.34 -20.18 -24.80
CA ASN A 410 14.65 -19.66 -24.39
C ASN A 410 14.57 -18.36 -23.56
N GLY A 411 13.48 -18.15 -22.80
CA GLY A 411 13.28 -16.95 -22.00
C GLY A 411 14.37 -16.76 -20.92
N TRP A 412 14.86 -17.86 -20.35
CA TRP A 412 15.88 -17.84 -19.30
C TRP A 412 17.25 -17.37 -19.79
N GLU A 413 17.60 -17.62 -21.05
CA GLU A 413 18.85 -17.10 -21.67
C GLU A 413 18.84 -15.57 -21.70
N LYS A 414 17.69 -14.99 -22.09
CA LYS A 414 17.51 -13.53 -22.07
C LYS A 414 17.61 -12.96 -20.66
N VAL A 415 17.05 -13.65 -19.67
CA VAL A 415 17.13 -13.26 -18.26
C VAL A 415 18.58 -13.25 -17.78
N ASP A 416 19.34 -14.31 -18.06
CA ASP A 416 20.75 -14.40 -17.67
C ASP A 416 21.60 -13.27 -18.25
N MET A 417 21.39 -12.96 -19.54
CA MET A 417 22.03 -11.84 -20.22
C MET A 417 21.72 -10.49 -19.58
N LEU A 418 20.43 -10.21 -19.35
CA LEU A 418 19.98 -8.95 -18.76
C LEU A 418 20.55 -8.76 -17.36
N ILE A 419 20.45 -9.77 -16.48
CA ILE A 419 20.98 -9.71 -15.11
C ILE A 419 22.50 -9.48 -15.11
N SER A 420 23.21 -10.21 -15.97
CA SER A 420 24.66 -10.10 -16.09
C SER A 420 25.09 -8.70 -16.52
N SER A 421 24.35 -8.08 -17.44
CA SER A 421 24.60 -6.72 -17.92
C SER A 421 24.26 -5.65 -16.88
N SER A 422 23.09 -5.72 -16.24
CA SER A 422 22.70 -4.81 -15.14
C SER A 422 23.73 -4.78 -14.02
N SER A 423 24.31 -5.96 -13.73
CA SER A 423 25.37 -6.07 -12.73
C SER A 423 26.63 -5.31 -13.14
N LYS A 424 26.94 -5.16 -14.43
CA LYS A 424 28.10 -4.40 -14.91
C LYS A 424 27.86 -2.88 -14.84
N GLU A 425 26.67 -2.42 -15.22
CA GLU A 425 26.31 -1.00 -15.25
C GLU A 425 26.15 -0.33 -13.89
N ARG A 426 25.64 -1.06 -12.89
CA ARG A 426 25.44 -0.55 -11.53
C ARG A 426 26.49 -1.16 -10.60
N PRO A 427 27.74 -0.62 -10.59
CA PRO A 427 28.90 -1.30 -10.02
C PRO A 427 28.89 -1.41 -8.49
N SER A 428 27.92 -0.81 -7.80
CA SER A 428 27.87 -0.92 -6.34
C SER A 428 27.80 -2.39 -5.94
N THR A 429 28.78 -2.83 -5.14
CA THR A 429 28.91 -4.22 -4.70
C THR A 429 27.61 -4.71 -4.03
N GLU A 430 26.90 -3.82 -3.36
CA GLU A 430 25.64 -4.12 -2.69
C GLU A 430 24.48 -4.41 -3.67
N TYR A 431 24.32 -3.59 -4.72
CA TYR A 431 23.29 -3.80 -5.75
C TYR A 431 23.46 -5.17 -6.42
N LYS A 432 24.69 -5.50 -6.86
CA LYS A 432 24.96 -6.80 -7.51
C LYS A 432 24.68 -7.97 -6.59
N LYS A 433 25.13 -7.88 -5.33
CA LYS A 433 24.94 -8.93 -4.33
C LYS A 433 23.45 -9.17 -4.08
N GLN A 434 22.68 -8.11 -3.93
CA GLN A 434 21.25 -8.21 -3.65
C GLN A 434 20.47 -8.75 -4.85
N LEU A 435 20.78 -8.28 -6.07
CA LEU A 435 20.18 -8.83 -7.30
C LEU A 435 20.38 -10.35 -7.41
N LEU A 436 21.62 -10.81 -7.18
CA LEU A 436 21.96 -12.23 -7.22
C LEU A 436 21.21 -13.03 -6.14
N LEU A 437 21.13 -12.50 -4.92
CA LEU A 437 20.39 -13.15 -3.82
C LEU A 437 18.91 -13.35 -4.16
N GLU A 438 18.26 -12.33 -4.73
CA GLU A 438 16.84 -12.41 -5.14
C GLU A 438 16.62 -13.47 -6.22
N TRP A 439 17.53 -13.56 -7.19
CA TRP A 439 17.45 -14.57 -8.26
C TRP A 439 17.76 -15.98 -7.77
N VAL A 440 18.74 -16.16 -6.87
CA VAL A 440 18.99 -17.46 -6.23
C VAL A 440 17.74 -17.94 -5.50
N ARG A 441 17.08 -17.05 -4.75
CA ARG A 441 15.80 -17.36 -4.09
C ARG A 441 14.70 -17.70 -5.10
N THR A 442 14.59 -16.93 -6.17
CA THR A 442 13.61 -17.14 -7.24
C THR A 442 13.79 -18.53 -7.87
N PHE A 443 15.02 -18.91 -8.23
CA PHE A 443 15.30 -20.22 -8.81
C PHE A 443 15.04 -21.36 -7.83
N ALA A 444 15.36 -21.19 -6.54
CA ALA A 444 15.03 -22.19 -5.53
C ALA A 444 13.51 -22.44 -5.45
N ILE A 445 12.70 -21.38 -5.51
CA ILE A 445 11.23 -21.47 -5.53
C ILE A 445 10.75 -22.17 -6.79
N LEU A 446 11.28 -21.80 -7.97
CA LEU A 446 10.91 -22.43 -9.24
C LEU A 446 11.28 -23.93 -9.26
N ILE A 447 12.47 -24.30 -8.79
CA ILE A 447 12.90 -25.69 -8.71
C ILE A 447 11.99 -26.49 -7.78
N ALA A 448 11.73 -25.98 -6.57
CA ALA A 448 10.85 -26.64 -5.61
C ALA A 448 9.44 -26.87 -6.17
N ARG A 449 8.94 -25.89 -6.93
CA ARG A 449 7.61 -25.93 -7.55
C ARG A 449 7.43 -27.09 -8.54
N PHE A 450 8.47 -27.46 -9.30
CA PHE A 450 8.41 -28.56 -10.28
C PHE A 450 9.01 -29.89 -9.77
N GLN A 451 9.50 -29.95 -8.53
CA GLN A 451 10.00 -31.20 -7.92
C GLN A 451 8.90 -32.04 -7.25
N VAL A 452 7.69 -31.49 -7.05
CA VAL A 452 6.54 -32.19 -6.45
C VAL A 452 5.95 -33.20 -7.46
N GLY A 453 6.54 -34.38 -7.52
CA GLY A 453 6.12 -35.46 -8.43
C GLY A 453 7.07 -36.66 -8.48
N ARG A 454 8.29 -36.55 -7.91
CA ARG A 454 9.16 -37.72 -7.74
C ARG A 454 8.82 -38.44 -6.44
N VAL A 455 7.95 -39.45 -6.54
CA VAL A 455 7.91 -40.57 -5.58
C VAL A 455 9.36 -41.10 -5.43
N PRO A 456 9.89 -41.33 -4.23
CA PRO A 456 11.21 -41.92 -4.10
C PRO A 456 11.16 -43.33 -4.69
N LEU A 457 12.00 -43.60 -5.70
CA LEU A 457 12.29 -44.96 -6.13
C LEU A 457 12.81 -45.73 -4.90
N SER A 458 11.96 -46.56 -4.31
CA SER A 458 12.36 -47.56 -3.34
C SER A 458 13.37 -48.47 -4.02
N LEU A 459 14.64 -48.35 -3.63
CA LEU A 459 15.67 -49.33 -3.93
C LEU A 459 15.26 -50.64 -3.24
N GLU A 460 14.70 -51.57 -4.01
CA GLU A 460 14.69 -52.97 -3.60
C GLU A 460 16.15 -53.49 -3.61
N PRO A 461 16.62 -54.12 -2.52
CA PRO A 461 17.94 -54.71 -2.50
C PRO A 461 17.90 -56.05 -3.25
N SER A 462 18.67 -56.15 -4.34
CA SER A 462 18.96 -57.42 -5.00
C SER A 462 19.81 -58.29 -4.07
N VAL A 463 19.22 -59.37 -3.57
CA VAL A 463 19.95 -60.50 -2.97
C VAL A 463 20.37 -61.44 -4.10
N ASN A 464 21.67 -61.65 -4.23
CA ASN A 464 22.28 -62.92 -4.64
C ASN A 464 23.61 -63.06 -3.92
#